data_AF-A0A846EB91-F1
#
_entry.id   AF-A0A846EB91-F1
#
_cell.length_a   1.000
_cell.length_b   1.000
_cell.length_c   1.000
_cell.angle_alpha   90.00
_cell.angle_beta   90.00
_cell.angle_gamma   90.00
#
_symmetry.space_group_name_H-M   'P 1'
#
loop_
_entity.id
_entity.type
_entity.pdbx_description
1 polymer ?
#
loop_
_entity_poly.entity_id
_entity_poly.type
_entity_poly.pdbx_seq_one_letter_code
_entity_poly.pdbx_strand_id
1 'polypeptide(L)'
;MIDCLNVARYFIVRAYEDGIEAEMTNMKVQKLLYYAQSLHLALYNQPLFEAEIQAWRYGPVCPPAYTFYSDFEAKQLPIPSQESLIDIPADRKELLEEVWEYFGGYHAYRLSDMTHGEFPWKKARKGLPPEARSTEPILLNDMKALGYQKLDLIERENPAYEPVMTEVLKDTLKLDL
;
A
#
# COMPACT_ATOMS: atom_id res chain seq x y z
N MET A 1 -10.48 5.13 -12.67
CA MET A 1 -10.53 4.49 -11.35
C MET A 1 -11.00 3.07 -11.52
N ILE A 2 -10.51 2.15 -10.69
CA ILE A 2 -10.91 0.74 -10.68
C ILE A 2 -11.56 0.40 -9.34
N ASP A 3 -12.29 -0.71 -9.27
CA ASP A 3 -12.90 -1.17 -8.01
C ASP A 3 -11.80 -1.58 -7.01
N CYS A 4 -11.94 -1.17 -5.74
CA CYS A 4 -11.00 -1.55 -4.67
C CYS A 4 -10.91 -3.08 -4.46
N LEU A 5 -11.98 -3.83 -4.77
CA LEU A 5 -11.98 -5.29 -4.75
C LEU A 5 -11.13 -5.88 -5.88
N ASN A 6 -11.08 -5.25 -7.05
CA ASN A 6 -10.21 -5.70 -8.13
C ASN A 6 -8.74 -5.48 -7.76
N VAL A 7 -8.42 -4.36 -7.10
CA VAL A 7 -7.07 -4.13 -6.54
C VAL A 7 -6.72 -5.18 -5.48
N ALA A 8 -7.64 -5.46 -4.55
CA ALA A 8 -7.43 -6.48 -3.53
C ALA A 8 -7.20 -7.86 -4.16
N ARG A 9 -8.02 -8.25 -5.14
CA ARG A 9 -7.90 -9.53 -5.85
C ARG A 9 -6.58 -9.66 -6.59
N TYR A 10 -6.10 -8.59 -7.22
CA TYR A 10 -4.80 -8.58 -7.85
C TYR A 10 -3.69 -8.98 -6.85
N PHE A 11 -3.66 -8.37 -5.67
CA PHE A 11 -2.67 -8.73 -4.65
C PHE A 11 -2.85 -10.15 -4.10
N ILE A 12 -4.09 -10.63 -3.98
CA ILE A 12 -4.31 -12.03 -3.57
C ILE A 12 -3.76 -12.98 -4.64
N VAL A 13 -4.00 -12.72 -5.92
CA VAL A 13 -3.49 -13.53 -7.02
C VAL A 13 -1.96 -13.53 -7.04
N ARG A 14 -1.32 -12.35 -6.88
CA ARG A 14 0.14 -12.26 -6.73
C ARG A 14 0.66 -13.13 -5.58
N ALA A 15 -0.03 -13.13 -4.43
CA ALA A 15 0.34 -13.98 -3.30
C ALA A 15 0.33 -15.48 -3.65
N TYR A 16 -0.65 -15.94 -4.43
CA TYR A 16 -0.73 -17.32 -4.91
C TYR A 16 0.33 -17.64 -5.98
N GLU A 17 0.63 -16.69 -6.87
CA GLU A 17 1.67 -16.84 -7.89
C GLU A 17 3.06 -16.98 -7.25
N ASP A 18 3.31 -16.25 -6.17
CA ASP A 18 4.57 -16.27 -5.42
C ASP A 18 4.64 -17.38 -4.34
N GLY A 19 3.54 -18.12 -4.12
CA GLY A 19 3.47 -19.21 -3.13
C GLY A 19 3.50 -18.75 -1.67
N ILE A 20 3.04 -17.53 -1.40
CA ILE A 20 2.96 -16.92 -0.05
C ILE A 20 1.52 -16.62 0.39
N GLU A 21 0.54 -17.27 -0.23
CA GLU A 21 -0.89 -17.06 0.02
C GLU A 21 -1.30 -17.30 1.47
N ALA A 22 -0.57 -18.14 2.20
CA ALA A 22 -0.79 -18.40 3.62
C ALA A 22 -0.68 -17.12 4.48
N GLU A 23 0.09 -16.12 4.04
CA GLU A 23 0.25 -14.83 4.70
C GLU A 23 -0.75 -13.76 4.20
N MET A 24 -1.53 -14.09 3.17
CA MET A 24 -2.46 -13.16 2.53
C MET A 24 -3.79 -13.11 3.29
N THR A 25 -3.82 -12.27 4.32
CA THR A 25 -4.99 -12.04 5.18
C THR A 25 -5.74 -10.77 4.80
N ASN A 26 -6.97 -10.60 5.31
CA ASN A 26 -7.73 -9.34 5.14
C ASN A 26 -6.91 -8.13 5.62
N MET A 27 -6.20 -8.24 6.74
CA MET A 27 -5.33 -7.18 7.24
C MET A 27 -4.24 -6.80 6.23
N LYS A 28 -3.57 -7.78 5.60
CA LYS A 28 -2.54 -7.52 4.59
C LYS A 28 -3.12 -6.79 3.38
N VAL A 29 -4.29 -7.22 2.88
CA VAL A 29 -5.04 -6.52 1.81
C VAL A 29 -5.24 -5.05 2.16
N GLN A 30 -5.71 -4.74 3.37
CA GLN A 30 -5.98 -3.35 3.77
C GLN A 30 -4.73 -2.46 3.69
N LYS A 31 -3.55 -2.99 4.04
CA LYS A 31 -2.30 -2.23 3.99
C LYS A 31 -1.79 -2.04 2.57
N LEU A 32 -1.93 -3.06 1.72
CA LEU A 32 -1.56 -2.95 0.30
C LEU A 32 -2.47 -1.97 -0.45
N LEU A 33 -3.78 -1.98 -0.17
CA LEU A 33 -4.72 -0.98 -0.72
C LEU A 33 -4.33 0.46 -0.33
N TYR A 34 -3.88 0.66 0.91
CA TYR A 34 -3.43 1.97 1.38
C TYR A 34 -2.19 2.48 0.64
N TYR A 35 -1.19 1.63 0.45
CA TYR A 35 0.00 2.01 -0.32
C TYR A 35 -0.32 2.20 -1.80
N ALA A 36 -1.12 1.32 -2.41
CA ALA A 36 -1.55 1.47 -3.81
C ALA A 36 -2.29 2.79 -4.07
N GLN A 37 -3.24 3.17 -3.21
CA GLN A 37 -3.94 4.45 -3.31
C GLN A 37 -2.98 5.64 -3.17
N SER A 38 -2.04 5.55 -2.23
CA SER A 38 -1.07 6.62 -1.95
C SER A 38 -0.11 6.85 -3.13
N LEU A 39 0.51 5.79 -3.66
CA LEU A 39 1.42 5.89 -4.80
C LEU A 39 0.68 6.33 -6.07
N HIS A 40 -0.52 5.81 -6.32
CA HIS A 40 -1.32 6.23 -7.48
C HIS A 40 -1.64 7.73 -7.43
N LEU A 41 -2.05 8.24 -6.25
CA LEU A 41 -2.31 9.67 -6.06
C LEU A 41 -1.07 10.52 -6.34
N ALA A 42 0.12 10.06 -5.94
CA ALA A 42 1.36 10.79 -6.16
C ALA A 42 1.76 10.84 -7.64
N LEU A 43 1.68 9.71 -8.35
CA LEU A 43 2.04 9.61 -9.76
C LEU A 43 1.04 10.30 -10.69
N TYR A 44 -0.25 10.07 -10.46
CA TYR A 44 -1.30 10.43 -11.43
C TYR A 44 -2.19 11.58 -10.98
N ASN A 45 -2.02 12.08 -9.75
CA ASN A 45 -2.88 13.11 -9.15
C ASN A 45 -4.38 12.75 -9.19
N GLN A 46 -4.69 11.46 -9.17
CA GLN A 46 -6.05 10.91 -9.20
C GLN A 46 -6.14 9.72 -8.23
N PRO A 47 -7.31 9.44 -7.64
CA PRO A 47 -7.53 8.21 -6.89
C PRO A 47 -7.35 6.97 -7.76
N LEU A 48 -6.83 5.87 -7.19
CA LEU A 48 -6.84 4.57 -7.87
C LEU A 48 -8.26 4.00 -7.87
N PHE A 49 -8.92 4.08 -6.71
CA PHE A 49 -10.30 3.72 -6.47
C PHE A 49 -11.03 4.81 -5.65
N GLU A 50 -12.36 4.81 -5.72
CA GLU A 50 -13.24 5.81 -5.08
C GLU A 50 -13.45 5.59 -3.58
N ALA A 51 -13.38 4.33 -3.13
CA ALA A 51 -13.61 3.99 -1.73
C ALA A 51 -12.62 4.73 -0.82
N GLU A 52 -13.15 5.38 0.22
CA GLU A 52 -12.31 6.03 1.21
C GLU A 52 -11.52 5.02 2.04
N ILE A 53 -10.37 5.48 2.54
CA ILE A 53 -9.58 4.74 3.51
C ILE A 53 -9.72 5.44 4.86
N GLN A 54 -10.08 4.69 5.89
CA GLN A 54 -10.32 5.19 7.24
C GLN A 54 -9.19 4.80 8.20
N ALA A 55 -8.92 5.64 9.20
CA ALA A 55 -7.82 5.46 10.15
C ALA A 55 -8.22 4.61 11.37
N TRP A 56 -8.48 3.31 11.14
CA TRP A 56 -8.90 2.38 12.19
C TRP A 56 -7.78 2.10 13.21
N ARG A 57 -8.14 1.48 14.34
CA ARG A 57 -7.22 1.16 15.46
C ARG A 57 -5.96 0.40 14.98
N TYR A 58 -6.13 -0.60 14.12
CA TYR A 58 -5.03 -1.42 13.60
C TYR A 58 -4.52 -0.96 12.23
N GLY A 59 -4.53 0.35 11.99
CA GLY A 59 -4.02 0.97 10.77
C GLY A 59 -5.14 1.34 9.77
N PRO A 60 -4.76 1.78 8.56
CA PRO A 60 -5.71 2.18 7.52
C PRO A 60 -6.53 0.99 7.02
N VAL A 61 -7.80 1.25 6.72
CA VAL A 61 -8.78 0.24 6.25
C VAL A 61 -9.64 0.86 5.16
N CYS A 62 -9.79 0.16 4.03
CA CYS A 62 -10.81 0.40 3.00
C CYS A 62 -12.07 -0.40 3.39
N PRO A 63 -13.14 0.25 3.91
CA PRO A 63 -14.26 -0.47 4.51
C PRO A 63 -14.98 -1.44 3.57
N PRO A 64 -15.23 -1.14 2.28
CA PRO A 64 -15.83 -2.10 1.36
C PRO A 64 -15.01 -3.38 1.20
N ALA A 65 -13.69 -3.26 1.02
CA ALA A 65 -12.79 -4.42 0.92
C ALA A 65 -12.71 -5.19 2.24
N TYR A 66 -12.65 -4.50 3.38
CA TYR A 66 -12.63 -5.14 4.69
C TYR A 66 -13.87 -5.98 4.93
N THR A 67 -15.04 -5.41 4.63
CA THR A 67 -16.34 -6.08 4.79
C THR A 67 -16.44 -7.29 3.86
N PHE A 68 -15.99 -7.17 2.60
CA PHE A 68 -16.01 -8.29 1.66
C PHE A 68 -15.20 -9.50 2.14
N TYR A 69 -14.08 -9.26 2.84
CA TYR A 69 -13.21 -10.32 3.35
C TYR A 69 -13.33 -10.55 4.87
N SER A 70 -14.36 -10.01 5.55
CA SER A 70 -14.44 -10.06 7.02
C SER A 70 -14.61 -11.47 7.57
N ASP A 71 -15.33 -12.33 6.84
CA ASP A 71 -15.65 -13.70 7.27
C ASP A 71 -14.41 -14.61 7.35
N PHE A 72 -13.31 -14.20 6.72
CA PHE A 72 -12.03 -14.90 6.77
C PHE A 72 -11.19 -14.51 8.00
N GLU A 73 -11.59 -13.47 8.74
CA GLU A 73 -10.86 -12.98 9.92
C GLU A 73 -9.35 -12.77 9.62
N ALA A 74 -8.48 -13.49 10.34
CA ALA A 74 -7.02 -13.49 10.17
C ALA A 74 -6.51 -14.70 9.36
N LYS A 75 -7.38 -15.44 8.66
CA LYS A 75 -7.02 -16.60 7.85
C LYS A 75 -6.63 -16.18 6.44
N GLN A 76 -5.98 -17.11 5.73
CA GLN A 76 -5.70 -17.01 4.31
C GLN A 76 -6.98 -16.72 3.52
N LEU A 77 -6.91 -15.75 2.61
CA LEU A 77 -7.98 -15.44 1.68
C LEU A 77 -7.99 -16.42 0.50
N PRO A 78 -9.18 -16.77 -0.03
CA PRO A 78 -9.29 -17.69 -1.15
C PRO A 78 -8.77 -17.04 -2.44
N ILE A 79 -8.26 -17.86 -3.36
CA ILE A 79 -7.89 -17.39 -4.70
C ILE A 79 -9.14 -16.83 -5.41
N PRO A 80 -9.08 -15.61 -5.97
CA PRO A 80 -10.15 -15.07 -6.79
C PRO A 80 -10.37 -15.90 -8.07
N SER A 81 -11.59 -15.92 -8.59
CA SER A 81 -11.86 -16.55 -9.90
C SER A 81 -11.15 -15.79 -11.03
N GLN A 82 -10.79 -16.46 -12.12
CA GLN A 82 -10.13 -15.82 -13.28
C GLN A 82 -10.93 -14.66 -13.88
N GLU A 83 -12.27 -14.72 -13.80
CA GLU A 83 -13.17 -13.67 -14.26
C GLU A 83 -13.03 -12.35 -13.47
N SER A 84 -12.45 -12.40 -12.28
CA SER A 84 -12.39 -11.27 -11.35
C SER A 84 -11.21 -10.31 -11.57
N LEU A 85 -10.35 -10.60 -12.56
CA LEU A 85 -9.16 -9.80 -12.91
C LEU A 85 -9.27 -9.05 -14.25
N ILE A 86 -10.41 -9.15 -14.94
CA ILE A 86 -10.53 -8.81 -16.38
C ILE A 86 -10.37 -7.31 -16.69
N ASP A 87 -10.49 -6.41 -15.70
CA ASP A 87 -10.65 -4.96 -15.95
C ASP A 87 -9.60 -4.04 -15.30
N ILE A 88 -8.35 -4.48 -15.09
CA ILE A 88 -7.27 -3.58 -14.62
C ILE A 88 -6.45 -3.06 -15.82
N PRO A 89 -6.48 -1.73 -16.11
CA PRO A 89 -5.65 -1.13 -17.16
C PRO A 89 -4.15 -1.38 -16.94
N ALA A 90 -3.37 -1.49 -18.02
CA ALA A 90 -1.96 -1.86 -17.97
C ALA A 90 -1.11 -0.94 -17.06
N ASP A 91 -1.31 0.37 -17.15
CA ASP A 91 -0.62 1.37 -16.32
C ASP A 91 -0.98 1.26 -14.83
N ARG A 92 -2.19 0.80 -14.50
CA ARG A 92 -2.59 0.48 -13.13
C ARG A 92 -1.97 -0.83 -12.69
N LYS A 93 -1.90 -1.82 -13.56
CA LYS A 93 -1.27 -3.11 -13.26
C LYS A 93 0.22 -2.94 -12.95
N GLU A 94 0.95 -2.12 -13.72
CA GLU A 94 2.35 -1.77 -13.46
C GLU A 94 2.54 -1.15 -12.08
N LEU A 95 1.67 -0.21 -11.69
CA LEU A 95 1.71 0.34 -10.34
C LEU A 95 1.46 -0.73 -9.26
N LEU A 96 0.48 -1.61 -9.46
CA LEU A 96 0.18 -2.65 -8.48
C LEU A 96 1.32 -3.67 -8.37
N GLU A 97 2.01 -3.93 -9.48
CA GLU A 97 3.25 -4.72 -9.52
C GLU A 97 4.32 -4.06 -8.64
N GLU A 98 4.59 -2.76 -8.82
CA GLU A 98 5.56 -2.02 -7.99
C GLU A 98 5.20 -2.04 -6.49
N VAL A 99 3.91 -1.87 -6.16
CA VAL A 99 3.43 -1.97 -4.78
C VAL A 99 3.70 -3.36 -4.22
N TRP A 100 3.47 -4.41 -5.03
CA TRP A 100 3.69 -5.78 -4.60
C TRP A 100 5.18 -6.10 -4.43
N GLU A 101 6.02 -5.74 -5.38
CA GLU A 101 7.47 -5.99 -5.30
C GLU A 101 8.09 -5.35 -4.05
N TYR A 102 7.64 -4.16 -3.67
CA TYR A 102 8.18 -3.47 -2.50
C TYR A 102 7.50 -3.84 -1.17
N PHE A 103 6.16 -3.97 -1.14
CA PHE A 103 5.41 -4.19 0.10
C PHE A 103 4.85 -5.60 0.28
N GLY A 104 4.67 -6.36 -0.81
CA GLY A 104 4.02 -7.66 -0.84
C GLY A 104 4.74 -8.74 -0.02
N GLY A 105 6.06 -8.67 0.06
CA GLY A 105 6.88 -9.58 0.89
C GLY A 105 6.78 -9.34 2.41
N TYR A 106 6.15 -8.26 2.87
CA TYR A 106 6.01 -8.01 4.31
C TYR A 106 4.83 -8.76 4.93
N HIS A 107 5.06 -9.30 6.13
CA HIS A 107 3.99 -9.86 6.94
C HIS A 107 2.99 -8.78 7.35
N ALA A 108 1.71 -9.14 7.51
CA ALA A 108 0.62 -8.20 7.79
C ALA A 108 0.88 -7.32 9.04
N TYR A 109 1.46 -7.88 10.10
CA TYR A 109 1.82 -7.12 11.32
C TYR A 109 2.90 -6.07 11.04
N ARG A 110 3.92 -6.39 10.25
CA ARG A 110 4.97 -5.43 9.87
C ARG A 110 4.37 -4.29 9.06
N LEU A 111 3.48 -4.59 8.12
CA LEU A 111 2.74 -3.56 7.38
C LEU A 111 1.87 -2.72 8.32
N SER A 112 1.23 -3.32 9.32
CA SER A 112 0.50 -2.56 10.34
C SER A 112 1.41 -1.58 11.09
N ASP A 113 2.55 -2.05 11.60
CA ASP A 113 3.53 -1.22 12.31
C ASP A 113 4.02 -0.05 11.45
N MET A 114 4.34 -0.34 10.18
CA MET A 114 4.70 0.68 9.20
C MET A 114 3.58 1.72 9.06
N THR A 115 2.33 1.29 8.83
CA THR A 115 1.20 2.21 8.66
C THR A 115 0.87 3.04 9.91
N HIS A 116 1.10 2.51 11.11
CA HIS A 116 1.03 3.28 12.36
C HIS A 116 2.12 4.36 12.45
N GLY A 117 3.26 4.10 11.81
CA GLY A 117 4.37 5.03 11.63
C GLY A 117 4.13 6.12 10.58
N GLU A 118 3.14 6.01 9.71
CA GLU A 118 2.90 6.99 8.64
C GLU A 118 2.08 8.19 9.12
N PHE A 119 2.42 9.38 8.62
CA PHE A 119 1.76 10.61 9.04
C PHE A 119 0.26 10.69 8.70
N PRO A 120 -0.28 10.17 7.57
CA PRO A 120 -1.71 10.33 7.25
C PRO A 120 -2.60 9.64 8.27
N TRP A 121 -2.25 8.41 8.65
CA TRP A 121 -2.96 7.66 9.69
C TRP A 121 -2.88 8.35 11.06
N LYS A 122 -1.69 8.83 11.46
CA LYS A 122 -1.52 9.57 12.73
C LYS A 122 -2.35 10.86 12.76
N LYS A 123 -2.34 11.61 11.64
CA LYS A 123 -3.04 12.88 11.52
C LYS A 123 -4.56 12.69 11.61
N ALA A 124 -5.11 11.70 10.92
CA ALA A 124 -6.52 11.34 11.00
C ALA A 124 -6.94 10.85 12.40
N ARG A 125 -6.00 10.36 13.21
CA ARG A 125 -6.25 9.95 14.61
C ARG A 125 -5.83 10.96 15.65
N LYS A 126 -5.52 12.20 15.26
CA LYS A 126 -5.06 13.23 16.19
C LYS A 126 -6.08 13.43 17.32
N GLY A 127 -5.61 13.32 18.57
CA GLY A 127 -6.44 13.47 19.77
C GLY A 127 -7.09 12.17 20.25
N LEU A 128 -6.90 11.04 19.56
CA LEU A 128 -7.39 9.74 19.99
C LEU A 128 -6.29 8.96 20.75
N PRO A 129 -6.63 8.23 21.83
CA PRO A 129 -5.70 7.30 22.46
C PRO A 129 -5.41 6.11 21.52
N PRO A 130 -4.28 5.38 21.69
CA PRO A 130 -3.90 4.27 20.82
C PRO A 130 -5.01 3.22 20.62
N GLU A 131 -5.76 2.91 21.68
CA GLU A 131 -6.78 1.86 21.67
C GLU A 131 -8.15 2.30 21.13
N ALA A 132 -8.35 3.60 20.86
CA ALA A 132 -9.63 4.09 20.37
C ALA A 132 -9.93 3.56 18.96
N ARG A 133 -11.16 3.12 18.77
CA ARG A 133 -11.72 2.92 17.44
C ARG A 133 -11.84 4.28 16.74
N SER A 134 -11.68 4.28 15.43
CA SER A 134 -11.90 5.45 14.59
C SER A 134 -12.34 4.99 13.21
N THR A 135 -13.24 5.75 12.62
CA THR A 135 -13.64 5.65 11.21
C THR A 135 -13.32 6.94 10.47
N GLU A 136 -12.46 7.79 11.05
CA GLU A 136 -12.09 9.08 10.45
C GLU A 136 -11.41 8.82 9.10
N PRO A 137 -11.89 9.43 8.00
CA PRO A 137 -11.27 9.29 6.70
C PRO A 137 -9.85 9.87 6.68
N ILE A 138 -8.93 9.15 6.02
CA ILE A 138 -7.61 9.68 5.70
C ILE A 138 -7.76 10.52 4.43
N LEU A 139 -7.40 11.80 4.51
CA LEU A 139 -7.55 12.72 3.38
C LEU A 139 -6.67 12.32 2.19
N LEU A 140 -7.20 12.43 0.97
CA LEU A 140 -6.48 12.13 -0.26
C LEU A 140 -5.16 12.92 -0.38
N ASN A 141 -5.14 14.20 0.02
CA ASN A 141 -3.93 15.03 -0.02
C ASN A 141 -2.83 14.50 0.92
N ASP A 142 -3.21 13.92 2.07
CA ASP A 142 -2.25 13.33 2.99
C ASP A 142 -1.72 12.00 2.43
N MET A 143 -2.58 11.16 1.85
CA MET A 143 -2.13 9.95 1.14
C MET A 143 -1.25 10.27 -0.07
N LYS A 144 -1.55 11.36 -0.80
CA LYS A 144 -0.71 11.82 -1.92
C LYS A 144 0.69 12.22 -1.46
N ALA A 145 0.79 13.00 -0.38
CA ALA A 145 2.08 13.39 0.18
C ALA A 145 2.86 12.17 0.72
N LEU A 146 2.17 11.19 1.31
CA LEU A 146 2.79 9.90 1.64
C LEU A 146 3.28 9.17 0.38
N GLY A 147 2.50 9.17 -0.71
CA GLY A 147 2.88 8.57 -1.97
C GLY A 147 4.21 9.12 -2.50
N TYR A 148 4.41 10.44 -2.49
CA TYR A 148 5.70 11.04 -2.86
C TYR A 148 6.85 10.57 -1.95
N GLN A 149 6.62 10.51 -0.64
CA GLN A 149 7.62 10.00 0.30
C GLN A 149 7.99 8.53 0.02
N LYS A 150 7.01 7.69 -0.34
CA LYS A 150 7.25 6.27 -0.61
C LYS A 150 7.88 6.03 -1.97
N LEU A 151 7.54 6.81 -2.99
CA LEU A 151 8.22 6.75 -4.29
C LEU A 151 9.70 7.09 -4.15
N ASP A 152 10.04 8.16 -3.43
CA ASP A 152 11.44 8.53 -3.14
C ASP A 152 12.17 7.43 -2.35
N LEU A 153 11.50 6.80 -1.38
CA LEU A 153 12.08 5.66 -0.64
C LEU A 153 12.32 4.45 -1.54
N ILE A 154 11.33 4.07 -2.36
CA ILE A 154 11.42 2.94 -3.30
C ILE A 154 12.55 3.18 -4.29
N GLU A 155 12.67 4.40 -4.84
CA GLU A 155 13.74 4.76 -5.77
C GLU A 155 15.12 4.66 -5.11
N ARG A 156 15.28 5.17 -3.88
CA ARG A 156 16.56 5.11 -3.15
C ARG A 156 16.98 3.71 -2.73
N GLU A 157 16.02 2.84 -2.43
CA GLU A 157 16.29 1.46 -2.02
C GLU A 157 16.38 0.51 -3.22
N ASN A 158 16.09 0.97 -4.43
CA ASN A 158 16.17 0.14 -5.62
C ASN A 158 17.66 -0.12 -5.98
N PRO A 159 18.11 -1.39 -5.98
CA PRO A 159 19.51 -1.75 -6.22
C PRO A 159 20.08 -1.27 -7.55
N ALA A 160 19.24 -1.01 -8.55
CA ALA A 160 19.67 -0.50 -9.84
C ALA A 160 20.29 0.91 -9.75
N TYR A 161 19.91 1.71 -8.74
CA TYR A 161 20.43 3.06 -8.55
C TYR A 161 21.65 3.12 -7.61
N GLU A 162 21.98 2.03 -6.90
CA GLU A 162 23.14 1.96 -5.99
C GLU A 162 24.46 2.43 -6.64
N PRO A 163 24.80 2.03 -7.89
CA PRO A 163 26.04 2.48 -8.53
C PRO A 163 26.03 3.99 -8.81
N VAL A 164 24.89 4.52 -9.25
CA VAL A 164 24.73 5.94 -9.59
C VAL A 164 24.78 6.79 -8.34
N MET A 165 24.07 6.40 -7.27
CA MET A 165 24.10 7.11 -5.99
C MET A 165 25.49 7.10 -5.36
N THR A 166 26.21 5.98 -5.48
CA THR A 166 27.61 5.87 -5.01
C THR A 166 28.53 6.84 -5.76
N GLU A 167 28.35 6.99 -7.08
CA GLU A 167 29.14 7.92 -7.90
C GLU A 167 28.84 9.38 -7.55
N VAL A 168 27.55 9.74 -7.46
CA VAL A 168 27.11 11.09 -7.07
C VAL A 168 27.64 11.49 -5.69
N LEU A 169 27.59 10.58 -4.71
CA LEU A 169 28.12 10.82 -3.36
C LEU A 169 29.63 11.04 -3.38
N LYS A 170 30.38 10.24 -4.16
CA LYS A 170 31.83 10.40 -4.32
C LYS A 170 32.19 11.75 -4.92
N ASP A 171 31.44 12.22 -5.90
CA ASP A 171 31.72 13.50 -6.56
C ASP A 171 31.29 14.69 -5.72
N THR A 172 30.19 14.57 -4.96
CA THR A 172 29.78 15.59 -3.98
C THR A 172 30.84 15.76 -2.89
N LEU A 173 31.36 14.65 -2.35
CA LEU A 173 32.42 14.69 -1.32
C LEU A 173 33.77 15.21 -1.84
N LYS A 174 34.04 15.12 -3.14
CA LYS A 174 35.25 15.71 -3.76
C LYS A 174 35.13 17.21 -4.01
N LEU A 175 33.92 17.75 -4.12
CA LEU A 175 33.67 19.17 -4.30
C LEU A 175 33.78 19.96 -2.99
N ASP A 176 33.72 19.27 -1.85
CA ASP A 176 33.86 19.83 -0.50
C ASP A 176 35.31 19.81 0.05
N LEU A 177 36.31 19.47 -0.79
CA LEU A 177 37.77 19.46 -0.49
C LEU A 177 38.55 20.43 -1.37
#